data_AF-A0A2M9TRF5-F1
#
_entry.id   AF-A0A2M9TRF5-F1
#
_cell.length_a   1.000
_cell.length_b   1.000
_cell.length_c   1.000
_cell.angle_alpha   90.00
_cell.angle_beta   90.00
_cell.angle_gamma   90.00
#
_symmetry.space_group_name_H-M   'P 1'
#
loop_
_entity.id
_entity.type
_entity.pdbx_description
1 polymer ?
#
loop_
_entity_poly.entity_id
_entity_poly.type
_entity_poly.pdbx_seq_one_letter_code
_entity_poly.pdbx_strand_id
1 'polypeptide(L)'
;MMISCQNGKTQNSERKEKEPSKTTEKTKIKGLKAENDELGERIKAYLESDFLNDADLRAIDKEDKQFQIHEIDLNRDGENEIFVNFKTPYFCGTGGCQLLLLTSDLKLVTKFTVTRTPFYVSHKMKNGWSVLEVYSEGNLKELVYNNNSYPSNPSLLENSQDGKPSDKSKILFQNNAEKYKNYRF
;
A
#
# COMPACT_ATOMS: atom_id res chain seq x y z
N MET A 1 8.19 12.50 -81.72
CA MET A 1 8.14 12.31 -80.26
C MET A 1 9.03 11.10 -79.97
N MET A 2 10.28 11.26 -79.54
CA MET A 2 10.76 11.71 -78.22
C MET A 2 10.57 10.65 -77.11
N ILE A 3 11.62 9.81 -76.89
CA ILE A 3 12.21 9.39 -75.58
C ILE A 3 11.27 8.62 -74.60
N SER A 4 11.49 7.35 -74.18
CA SER A 4 12.57 6.72 -73.35
C SER A 4 12.54 7.11 -71.84
N CYS A 5 12.98 6.32 -70.85
CA CYS A 5 13.62 5.00 -70.83
C CYS A 5 13.41 4.26 -69.47
N GLN A 6 13.47 2.91 -69.50
CA GLN A 6 14.16 1.95 -68.60
C GLN A 6 14.36 2.18 -67.06
N ASN A 7 14.45 1.06 -66.33
CA ASN A 7 14.78 0.97 -64.88
C ASN A 7 16.15 1.58 -64.51
N GLY A 8 16.21 2.21 -63.32
CA GLY A 8 17.44 2.73 -62.70
C GLY A 8 17.34 2.80 -61.16
N LYS A 9 18.49 2.77 -60.47
CA LYS A 9 18.59 2.57 -59.01
C LYS A 9 18.61 3.87 -58.18
N THR A 10 18.14 3.74 -56.93
CA THR A 10 18.54 4.47 -55.70
C THR A 10 18.65 6.00 -55.71
N GLN A 11 17.85 6.67 -54.87
CA GLN A 11 18.38 7.75 -54.02
C GLN A 11 17.60 7.92 -52.71
N ASN A 12 18.33 8.34 -51.67
CA ASN A 12 17.87 8.52 -50.31
C ASN A 12 17.38 9.97 -50.11
N SER A 13 16.25 10.19 -49.44
CA SER A 13 15.89 11.52 -48.92
C SER A 13 14.94 11.40 -47.74
N GLU A 14 15.18 12.23 -46.72
CA GLU A 14 14.57 12.13 -45.41
C GLU A 14 13.15 12.71 -45.39
N ARG A 15 12.22 12.04 -44.68
CA ARG A 15 11.05 12.73 -44.11
C ARG A 15 10.72 12.15 -42.73
N LYS A 16 11.06 12.90 -41.68
CA LYS A 16 10.65 12.62 -40.30
C LYS A 16 9.15 12.87 -40.15
N GLU A 17 8.39 11.88 -39.70
CA GLU A 17 7.16 12.15 -38.93
C GLU A 17 6.84 11.05 -37.90
N LYS A 18 7.44 11.20 -36.72
CA LYS A 18 7.00 10.81 -35.37
C LYS A 18 6.14 9.54 -35.16
N GLU A 19 6.75 8.56 -34.50
CA GLU A 19 6.02 7.60 -33.63
C GLU A 19 5.31 8.32 -32.45
N PRO A 20 4.14 7.84 -31.99
CA PRO A 20 3.47 8.42 -30.83
C PRO A 20 3.93 7.83 -29.47
N SER A 21 4.41 8.73 -28.61
CA SER A 21 4.31 8.74 -27.14
C SER A 21 4.82 7.54 -26.30
N LYS A 22 5.95 7.75 -25.60
CA LYS A 22 6.39 6.99 -24.40
C LYS A 22 6.51 7.86 -23.14
N THR A 23 5.70 8.92 -23.04
CA THR A 23 5.97 10.03 -22.10
C THR A 23 5.10 10.03 -20.83
N THR A 24 3.90 9.44 -20.85
CA THR A 24 2.92 9.59 -19.75
C THR A 24 3.30 8.85 -18.46
N GLU A 25 3.91 7.68 -18.59
CA GLU A 25 4.11 6.74 -17.47
C GLU A 25 5.25 7.18 -16.54
N LYS A 26 6.38 7.63 -17.11
CA LYS A 26 7.58 8.03 -16.35
C LYS A 26 7.34 9.25 -15.44
N THR A 27 6.49 10.17 -15.85
CA THR A 27 6.17 11.37 -15.05
C THR A 27 5.26 11.02 -13.88
N LYS A 28 4.23 10.17 -14.11
CA LYS A 28 3.33 9.72 -13.03
C LYS A 28 4.06 8.87 -11.98
N ILE A 29 4.96 7.97 -12.41
CA ILE A 29 5.79 7.16 -11.50
C ILE A 29 6.75 8.06 -10.68
N LYS A 30 7.33 9.11 -11.27
CA LYS A 30 8.17 10.06 -10.52
C LYS A 30 7.38 10.88 -9.49
N GLY A 31 6.19 11.36 -9.86
CA GLY A 31 5.32 12.12 -8.95
C GLY A 31 4.87 11.26 -7.76
N LEU A 32 4.27 10.10 -8.03
CA LEU A 32 3.85 9.15 -7.01
C LEU A 32 5.01 8.73 -6.09
N LYS A 33 6.22 8.56 -6.63
CA LYS A 33 7.39 8.24 -5.81
C LYS A 33 7.77 9.38 -4.87
N ALA A 34 7.80 10.62 -5.35
CA ALA A 34 8.18 11.78 -4.53
C ALA A 34 7.17 12.05 -3.41
N GLU A 35 5.87 11.92 -3.70
CA GLU A 35 4.76 12.02 -2.75
C GLU A 35 4.85 10.94 -1.66
N ASN A 36 5.09 9.68 -2.06
CA ASN A 36 5.36 8.57 -1.14
C ASN A 36 6.63 8.80 -0.29
N ASP A 37 7.67 9.40 -0.86
CA ASP A 37 8.92 9.70 -0.16
C ASP A 37 8.69 10.77 0.95
N GLU A 38 7.90 11.82 0.69
CA GLU A 38 7.52 12.83 1.71
C GLU A 38 6.62 12.24 2.81
N LEU A 39 5.60 11.45 2.43
CA LEU A 39 4.77 10.74 3.40
C LEU A 39 5.60 9.79 4.27
N GLY A 40 6.59 9.13 3.70
CA GLY A 40 7.54 8.29 4.43
C GLY A 40 8.27 9.04 5.56
N GLU A 41 8.78 10.24 5.30
CA GLU A 41 9.45 11.05 6.33
C GLU A 41 8.45 11.58 7.37
N ARG A 42 7.22 11.94 6.97
CA ARG A 42 6.15 12.31 7.92
C ARG A 42 5.78 11.15 8.86
N ILE A 43 5.65 9.93 8.33
CA ILE A 43 5.37 8.72 9.12
C ILE A 43 6.55 8.39 10.02
N LYS A 44 7.79 8.50 9.53
CA LYS A 44 8.99 8.34 10.36
C LYS A 44 8.95 9.26 11.57
N ALA A 45 8.70 10.57 11.37
CA ALA A 45 8.64 11.54 12.45
C ALA A 45 7.58 11.12 13.49
N TYR A 46 6.35 10.83 13.06
CA TYR A 46 5.28 10.31 13.93
C TYR A 46 5.68 9.03 14.71
N LEU A 47 6.42 8.11 14.08
CA LEU A 47 6.92 6.91 14.75
C LEU A 47 7.95 7.25 15.84
N GLU A 48 8.84 8.22 15.59
CA GLU A 48 9.87 8.68 16.52
C GLU A 48 9.34 9.59 17.65
N SER A 49 8.28 10.37 17.42
CA SER A 49 7.77 11.37 18.40
C SER A 49 6.49 10.98 19.15
N ASP A 50 5.55 10.28 18.50
CA ASP A 50 4.18 10.12 19.01
C ASP A 50 3.82 8.65 19.28
N PHE A 51 4.34 7.71 18.48
CA PHE A 51 3.98 6.30 18.59
C PHE A 51 4.90 5.48 19.49
N LEU A 52 6.22 5.69 19.40
CA LEU A 52 7.23 4.96 20.17
C LEU A 52 7.77 5.83 21.28
N ASN A 53 8.04 5.21 22.42
CA ASN A 53 8.75 5.87 23.50
C ASN A 53 10.27 5.62 23.41
N ASP A 54 11.00 6.41 24.18
CA ASP A 54 12.44 6.37 24.37
C ASP A 54 13.04 4.96 24.61
N ALA A 55 12.33 4.08 25.34
CA ALA A 55 12.76 2.71 25.59
C ALA A 55 12.53 1.80 24.37
N ASP A 56 11.42 1.96 23.66
CA ASP A 56 11.15 1.25 22.40
C ASP A 56 12.24 1.60 21.36
N LEU A 57 12.54 2.90 21.20
CA LEU A 57 13.54 3.41 20.26
C LEU A 57 14.97 2.93 20.55
N ARG A 58 15.26 2.52 21.79
CA ARG A 58 16.53 1.88 22.20
C ARG A 58 16.50 0.35 22.08
N ALA A 59 15.32 -0.27 22.12
CA ALA A 59 15.16 -1.71 22.06
C ALA A 59 15.05 -2.25 20.62
N ILE A 60 14.68 -1.41 19.65
CA ILE A 60 14.66 -1.78 18.22
C ILE A 60 16.06 -1.61 17.62
N ASP A 61 16.63 -2.71 17.12
CA ASP A 61 17.90 -2.69 16.39
C ASP A 61 17.82 -1.78 15.16
N LYS A 62 18.93 -1.10 14.83
CA LYS A 62 18.98 -0.11 13.75
C LYS A 62 18.52 -0.68 12.40
N GLU A 63 18.83 -1.95 12.11
CA GLU A 63 18.40 -2.61 10.87
C GLU A 63 16.93 -3.05 10.89
N ASP A 64 16.30 -3.14 12.08
CA ASP A 64 14.90 -3.50 12.28
C ASP A 64 13.94 -2.30 12.38
N LYS A 65 14.46 -1.07 12.39
CA LYS A 65 13.66 0.15 12.26
C LYS A 65 13.19 0.32 10.82
N GLN A 66 12.24 -0.49 10.40
CA GLN A 66 11.69 -0.50 9.04
C GLN A 66 10.16 -0.62 9.01
N PHE A 67 9.53 0.03 8.02
CA PHE A 67 8.10 -0.08 7.75
C PHE A 67 7.79 0.02 6.25
N GLN A 68 6.59 -0.40 5.89
CA GLN A 68 5.98 -0.19 4.57
C GLN A 68 4.70 0.64 4.73
N ILE A 69 4.41 1.52 3.77
CA ILE A 69 3.16 2.30 3.74
C ILE A 69 2.23 1.82 2.62
N HIS A 70 0.92 1.99 2.82
CA HIS A 70 -0.06 1.94 1.74
C HIS A 70 -1.23 2.89 2.05
N GLU A 71 -1.59 3.70 1.07
CA GLU A 71 -2.67 4.68 1.16
C GLU A 71 -3.94 4.15 0.48
N ILE A 72 -5.07 4.30 1.17
CA ILE A 72 -6.38 4.01 0.61
C ILE A 72 -7.48 4.73 1.39
N ASP A 73 -8.29 5.50 0.68
CA ASP A 73 -9.60 5.97 1.12
C ASP A 73 -10.52 4.76 1.44
N LEU A 74 -10.76 4.52 2.74
CA LEU A 74 -11.64 3.48 3.26
C LEU A 74 -13.07 4.00 3.48
N ASN A 75 -13.24 5.30 3.75
CA ASN A 75 -14.47 5.90 4.26
C ASN A 75 -15.30 6.63 3.17
N ARG A 76 -14.67 6.96 2.04
CA ARG A 76 -15.14 7.67 0.84
C ARG A 76 -15.35 9.18 0.98
N ASP A 77 -14.60 9.84 1.87
CA ASP A 77 -14.56 11.30 2.00
C ASP A 77 -13.58 12.00 1.03
N GLY A 78 -12.68 11.24 0.39
CA GLY A 78 -11.68 11.73 -0.56
C GLY A 78 -10.27 11.89 0.00
N GLU A 79 -10.08 11.72 1.32
CA GLU A 79 -8.78 11.61 1.98
C GLU A 79 -8.39 10.12 2.08
N ASN A 80 -7.10 9.80 1.95
CA ASN A 80 -6.64 8.42 2.13
C ASN A 80 -6.31 8.16 3.61
N GLU A 81 -6.80 7.04 4.15
CA GLU A 81 -6.16 6.44 5.32
C GLU A 81 -4.85 5.74 4.96
N ILE A 82 -3.93 5.74 5.92
CA ILE A 82 -2.55 5.24 5.75
C ILE A 82 -2.37 3.99 6.61
N PHE A 83 -2.10 2.87 5.94
CA PHE A 83 -1.64 1.64 6.60
C PHE A 83 -0.12 1.70 6.77
N VAL A 84 0.38 1.56 8.00
CA VAL A 84 1.80 1.42 8.34
C VAL A 84 2.05 -0.02 8.79
N ASN A 85 2.77 -0.78 7.97
CA ASN A 85 2.99 -2.21 8.15
C ASN A 85 4.43 -2.48 8.61
N PHE A 86 4.58 -3.09 9.79
CA PHE A 86 5.86 -3.50 10.33
C PHE A 86 6.14 -4.97 10.00
N LYS A 87 7.41 -5.30 9.70
CA LYS A 87 7.84 -6.64 9.30
C LYS A 87 9.06 -7.15 10.08
N THR A 88 9.42 -6.49 11.17
CA THR A 88 10.66 -6.72 11.92
C THR A 88 10.37 -7.27 13.32
N PRO A 89 11.30 -8.03 13.93
CA PRO A 89 11.09 -8.79 15.18
C PRO A 89 10.42 -8.02 16.31
N TYR A 90 10.76 -6.75 16.53
CA TYR A 90 10.18 -5.94 17.60
C TYR A 90 8.64 -5.81 17.50
N PHE A 91 8.12 -5.77 16.28
CA PHE A 91 6.69 -5.63 16.01
C PHE A 91 6.00 -6.96 15.68
N CYS A 92 6.75 -8.07 15.57
CA CYS A 92 6.29 -9.34 15.01
C CYS A 92 6.60 -10.53 15.93
N GLY A 93 5.54 -11.20 16.41
CA GLY A 93 5.64 -12.45 17.17
C GLY A 93 5.14 -13.67 16.40
N THR A 94 5.07 -14.81 17.08
CA THR A 94 4.55 -16.08 16.53
C THR A 94 3.07 -16.00 16.14
N GLY A 95 2.28 -15.11 16.77
CA GLY A 95 0.89 -14.86 16.37
C GLY A 95 0.77 -14.03 15.07
N GLY A 96 1.67 -13.08 14.85
CA GLY A 96 1.63 -12.14 13.73
C GLY A 96 2.32 -10.82 14.08
N CYS A 97 2.17 -9.83 13.22
CA CYS A 97 2.75 -8.49 13.36
C CYS A 97 1.72 -7.46 13.83
N GLN A 98 2.25 -6.36 14.40
CA GLN A 98 1.53 -5.11 14.55
C GLN A 98 1.42 -4.38 13.21
N LEU A 99 0.32 -3.67 13.02
CA LEU A 99 0.07 -2.80 11.86
C LEU A 99 -0.74 -1.60 12.34
N LEU A 100 -0.44 -0.39 11.86
CA LEU A 100 -1.22 0.81 12.20
C LEU A 100 -2.11 1.21 11.03
N LEU A 101 -3.32 1.68 11.34
CA LEU A 101 -4.15 2.49 10.46
C LEU A 101 -4.19 3.91 11.01
N LEU A 102 -3.79 4.87 10.20
CA LEU A 102 -3.82 6.30 10.50
C LEU A 102 -4.76 7.02 9.52
N THR A 103 -5.28 8.17 9.92
CA THR A 103 -5.90 9.18 9.05
C THR A 103 -4.83 9.92 8.21
N SER A 104 -5.23 10.70 7.21
CA SER A 104 -4.29 11.51 6.39
C SER A 104 -3.51 12.55 7.20
N ASP A 105 -4.05 13.00 8.34
CA ASP A 105 -3.40 13.87 9.33
C ASP A 105 -2.67 13.11 10.47
N LEU A 106 -2.42 11.82 10.25
CA LEU A 106 -1.62 10.90 11.08
C LEU A 106 -2.19 10.54 12.46
N LYS A 107 -3.47 10.86 12.75
CA LYS A 107 -4.12 10.36 13.97
C LYS A 107 -4.35 8.84 13.87
N LEU A 108 -3.99 8.12 14.93
CA LEU A 108 -4.20 6.68 15.04
C LEU A 108 -5.68 6.32 15.05
N VAL A 109 -6.12 5.60 14.01
CA VAL A 109 -7.47 5.03 13.90
C VAL A 109 -7.50 3.65 14.56
N THR A 110 -6.52 2.79 14.27
CA THR A 110 -6.45 1.45 14.85
C THR A 110 -5.00 0.96 14.91
N LYS A 111 -4.58 0.45 16.07
CA LYS A 111 -3.39 -0.39 16.19
C LYS A 111 -3.83 -1.85 16.16
N PHE A 112 -3.56 -2.52 15.04
CA PHE A 112 -3.80 -3.95 14.91
C PHE A 112 -2.68 -4.77 15.55
N THR A 113 -3.02 -5.95 16.06
CA THR A 113 -2.13 -6.93 16.68
C THR A 113 -2.46 -8.33 16.18
N VAL A 114 -1.50 -9.26 16.24
CA VAL A 114 -1.69 -10.66 15.82
C VAL A 114 -2.17 -10.77 14.36
N THR A 115 -1.68 -9.88 13.49
CA THR A 115 -2.12 -9.81 12.09
C THR A 115 -1.09 -10.37 11.12
N ARG A 116 -1.56 -10.89 9.99
CA ARG A 116 -0.72 -11.45 8.93
C ARG A 116 -1.21 -10.92 7.60
N THR A 117 -0.35 -10.15 6.91
CA THR A 117 -0.66 -9.64 5.57
C THR A 117 -0.71 -10.79 4.55
N PRO A 118 -1.54 -10.69 3.49
CA PRO A 118 -2.26 -9.50 3.04
C PRO A 118 -3.53 -9.16 3.84
N PHE A 119 -3.87 -7.87 3.83
CA PHE A 119 -5.23 -7.39 4.12
C PHE A 119 -6.01 -7.27 2.81
N TYR A 120 -7.32 -7.42 2.90
CA TYR A 120 -8.25 -7.24 1.79
C TYR A 120 -9.22 -6.13 2.16
N VAL A 121 -9.38 -5.14 1.27
CA VAL A 121 -10.36 -4.08 1.43
C VAL A 121 -11.56 -4.42 0.57
N SER A 122 -12.66 -4.78 1.22
CA SER A 122 -13.90 -5.20 0.57
C SER A 122 -14.60 -4.01 -0.10
N HIS A 123 -15.40 -4.30 -1.13
CA HIS A 123 -16.33 -3.31 -1.69
C HIS A 123 -17.54 -3.05 -0.77
N LYS A 124 -17.80 -3.96 0.20
CA LYS A 124 -18.86 -3.80 1.20
C LYS A 124 -18.53 -2.61 2.11
N MET A 125 -19.50 -1.73 2.32
CA MET A 125 -19.43 -0.66 3.33
C MET A 125 -20.29 -1.04 4.54
N LYS A 126 -19.79 -0.78 5.75
CA LYS A 126 -20.54 -0.85 7.01
C LYS A 126 -20.13 0.35 7.88
N ASN A 127 -21.09 1.00 8.55
CA ASN A 127 -20.84 2.15 9.42
C ASN A 127 -20.06 3.31 8.76
N GLY A 128 -20.25 3.51 7.45
CA GLY A 128 -19.54 4.54 6.67
C GLY A 128 -18.15 4.13 6.17
N TRP A 129 -17.64 2.95 6.53
CA TRP A 129 -16.28 2.50 6.19
C TRP A 129 -16.27 1.19 5.41
N SER A 130 -15.22 0.98 4.62
CA SER A 130 -14.98 -0.29 3.91
C SER A 130 -14.73 -1.41 4.92
N VAL A 131 -15.37 -2.57 4.72
CA VAL A 131 -15.07 -3.76 5.54
C VAL A 131 -13.67 -4.24 5.20
N LEU A 132 -12.82 -4.38 6.22
CA LEU A 132 -11.50 -4.99 6.09
C LEU A 132 -11.62 -6.50 6.31
N GLU A 133 -10.85 -7.28 5.59
CA GLU A 133 -10.82 -8.73 5.73
C GLU A 133 -9.36 -9.20 5.85
N VAL A 134 -9.08 -10.15 6.74
CA VAL A 134 -7.73 -10.69 6.95
C VAL A 134 -7.81 -12.14 7.38
N TYR A 135 -6.81 -12.95 7.00
CA TYR A 135 -6.71 -14.32 7.47
C TYR A 135 -6.06 -14.38 8.85
N SER A 136 -6.75 -15.01 9.81
CA SER A 136 -6.24 -15.33 11.14
C SER A 136 -6.50 -16.81 11.41
N GLU A 137 -5.47 -17.55 11.82
CA GLU A 137 -5.55 -19.00 12.10
C GLU A 137 -6.18 -19.80 10.95
N GLY A 138 -5.81 -19.47 9.71
CA GLY A 138 -6.30 -20.10 8.48
C GLY A 138 -7.72 -19.70 8.06
N ASN A 139 -8.45 -18.93 8.88
CA ASN A 139 -9.82 -18.53 8.64
C ASN A 139 -9.91 -17.04 8.28
N LEU A 140 -10.82 -16.66 7.38
CA LEU A 140 -11.07 -15.26 7.08
C LEU A 140 -11.86 -14.61 8.22
N LYS A 141 -11.48 -13.39 8.61
CA LYS A 141 -12.18 -12.57 9.61
C LYS A 141 -12.67 -11.27 8.94
N GLU A 142 -13.93 -10.87 9.17
CA GLU A 142 -14.41 -9.53 8.80
C GLU A 142 -14.13 -8.55 9.96
N LEU A 143 -13.42 -7.46 9.66
CA LEU A 143 -13.19 -6.33 10.55
C LEU A 143 -14.11 -5.19 10.13
N VAL A 144 -15.08 -4.89 10.98
CA VAL A 144 -16.08 -3.83 10.76
C VAL A 144 -15.73 -2.63 11.63
N TYR A 145 -15.57 -1.46 11.02
CA TYR A 145 -15.35 -0.22 11.74
C TYR A 145 -16.54 0.10 12.65
N ASN A 146 -16.29 0.40 13.92
CA ASN A 146 -17.31 0.80 14.88
C ASN A 146 -16.67 1.59 16.04
N ASN A 147 -17.39 2.54 16.63
CA ASN A 147 -16.90 3.34 17.77
C ASN A 147 -15.48 3.89 17.54
N ASN A 148 -15.27 4.50 16.36
CA ASN A 148 -14.02 5.14 15.91
C ASN A 148 -12.81 4.22 15.65
N SER A 149 -12.96 2.89 15.65
CA SER A 149 -11.87 1.94 15.38
C SER A 149 -12.35 0.69 14.63
N TYR A 150 -11.43 -0.03 13.98
CA TYR A 150 -11.64 -1.44 13.67
C TYR A 150 -11.29 -2.32 14.89
N PRO A 151 -11.74 -3.59 14.94
CA PRO A 151 -11.26 -4.54 15.95
C PRO A 151 -9.76 -4.75 15.85
N SER A 152 -9.05 -4.57 16.97
CA SER A 152 -7.57 -4.55 16.99
C SER A 152 -6.92 -5.93 16.87
N ASN A 153 -7.59 -7.00 17.30
CA ASN A 153 -7.06 -8.36 17.18
C ASN A 153 -8.04 -9.27 16.41
N PRO A 154 -7.72 -9.66 15.15
CA PRO A 154 -8.54 -10.57 14.36
C PRO A 154 -8.69 -11.98 14.95
N SER A 155 -7.77 -12.44 15.81
CA SER A 155 -7.85 -13.79 16.40
C SER A 155 -9.02 -13.94 17.38
N LEU A 156 -9.58 -12.81 17.85
CA LEU A 156 -10.73 -12.78 18.76
C LEU A 156 -12.08 -12.67 18.02
N LEU A 157 -12.07 -12.59 16.69
CA LEU A 157 -13.27 -12.45 15.88
C LEU A 157 -13.82 -13.80 15.44
N GLU A 158 -15.14 -13.85 15.23
CA GLU A 158 -15.79 -14.97 14.54
C GLU A 158 -15.31 -15.08 13.08
N ASN A 159 -15.53 -16.24 12.47
CA ASN A 159 -15.19 -16.46 11.07
C ASN A 159 -16.17 -15.70 10.15
N SER A 160 -15.63 -15.13 9.07
CA SER A 160 -16.45 -14.54 8.00
C SER A 160 -17.31 -15.62 7.33
N GLN A 161 -18.57 -15.28 7.07
CA GLN A 161 -19.52 -16.15 6.38
C GLN A 161 -19.12 -16.44 4.92
N ASP A 162 -18.37 -15.54 4.28
CA ASP A 162 -17.95 -15.69 2.88
C ASP A 162 -16.79 -16.70 2.73
N GLY A 163 -16.07 -17.01 3.82
CA GLY A 163 -14.93 -17.95 3.87
C GLY A 163 -13.66 -17.53 3.10
N LYS A 164 -13.81 -16.70 2.06
CA LYS A 164 -12.72 -16.10 1.27
C LYS A 164 -13.07 -14.65 0.86
N PRO A 165 -12.06 -13.78 0.66
CA PRO A 165 -12.28 -12.44 0.13
C PRO A 165 -12.94 -12.48 -1.25
N SER A 166 -13.63 -11.40 -1.62
CA SER A 166 -14.13 -11.23 -2.98
C SER A 166 -12.98 -11.05 -3.98
N ASP A 167 -13.12 -11.60 -5.19
CA ASP A 167 -12.16 -11.40 -6.29
C ASP A 167 -12.01 -9.92 -6.71
N LYS A 168 -12.91 -9.04 -6.23
CA LYS A 168 -12.87 -7.59 -6.44
C LYS A 168 -12.13 -6.84 -5.32
N SER A 169 -11.94 -7.45 -4.14
CA SER A 169 -11.32 -6.78 -2.98
C SER A 169 -9.90 -6.27 -3.32
N LYS A 170 -9.57 -5.04 -2.91
CA LYS A 170 -8.22 -4.49 -3.09
C LYS A 170 -7.27 -5.17 -2.11
N ILE A 171 -6.12 -5.67 -2.58
CA ILE A 171 -5.17 -6.44 -1.76
C ILE A 171 -4.01 -5.55 -1.29
N LEU A 172 -3.87 -5.39 0.02
CA LEU A 172 -2.80 -4.61 0.67
C LEU A 172 -1.68 -5.55 1.13
N PHE A 173 -0.43 -5.12 0.95
CA PHE A 173 0.79 -5.83 1.39
C PHE A 173 0.90 -7.31 0.97
N GLN A 174 0.32 -7.67 -0.18
CA GLN A 174 0.55 -8.98 -0.81
C GLN A 174 2.06 -9.23 -0.99
N ASN A 175 2.51 -10.48 -0.80
CA ASN A 175 3.90 -10.92 -0.87
C ASN A 175 4.46 -10.90 -2.31
N ASN A 176 4.57 -9.71 -2.89
CA ASN A 176 5.47 -9.39 -3.99
C ASN A 176 6.46 -8.34 -3.44
N ALA A 177 7.71 -8.75 -3.26
CA ALA A 177 8.75 -7.95 -2.59
C ALA A 177 9.04 -6.61 -3.30
N GLU A 178 8.71 -6.49 -4.58
CA GLU A 178 9.00 -5.30 -5.39
C GLU A 178 7.91 -4.21 -5.32
N LYS A 179 6.72 -4.51 -4.78
CA LYS A 179 5.57 -3.57 -4.83
C LYS A 179 5.61 -2.47 -3.77
N TYR A 180 6.24 -2.69 -2.62
CA TYR A 180 6.19 -1.78 -1.48
C TYR A 180 7.60 -1.33 -1.09
N LYS A 181 7.84 -0.01 -1.10
CA LYS A 181 9.10 0.55 -0.60
C LYS A 181 9.21 0.32 0.90
N ASN A 182 10.39 -0.11 1.35
CA ASN A 182 10.77 -0.11 2.76
C ASN A 182 11.32 1.27 3.12
N TYR A 183 10.79 1.86 4.18
CA TYR A 183 11.27 3.08 4.83
C TYR A 183 12.03 2.72 6.10
N ARG A 184 12.78 3.66 6.66
CA ARG A 184 13.54 3.50 7.91
C ARG A 184 13.26 4.65 8.88
N PHE A 185 13.38 4.36 10.17
CA PHE A 185 13.30 5.30 11.30
C PHE A 185 14.38 4.93 12.34
#